data_AF-A0A392TCP1-F1
#
_entry.id   AF-A0A392TCP1-F1
#
_cell.length_a   1.000
_cell.length_b   1.000
_cell.length_c   1.000
_cell.angle_alpha   90.00
_cell.angle_beta   90.00
_cell.angle_gamma   90.00
#
_symmetry.space_group_name_H-M   'P 1'
#
loop_
_entity.id
_entity.type
_entity.pdbx_description
1 polymer ?
#
loop_
_entity_poly.entity_id
_entity_poly.type
_entity_poly.pdbx_seq_one_letter_code
_entity_poly.pdbx_strand_id
1 'polypeptide(L)' 'MRLRVRIDVRVPLKKDTKVQDRHGEWCTVRFKYERLGLFCFVCGIMGHAESRCEIRFAMENDDG' A
#
# COMPACT_ATOMS: atom_id res chain seq x y z
N MET A 1 9.93 -13.41 8.83
CA MET A 1 9.66 -12.58 10.03
C MET A 1 8.23 -12.05 9.94
N ARG A 2 7.45 -12.11 11.03
CA ARG A 2 6.06 -11.64 11.06
C ARG A 2 5.88 -10.68 12.24
N LEU A 3 5.36 -9.50 11.97
CA LEU A 3 5.19 -8.42 12.96
C LEU A 3 3.73 -8.02 13.03
N ARG A 4 3.25 -7.65 14.22
CA ARG A 4 1.93 -7.05 14.43
C ARG A 4 2.15 -5.61 14.89
N VAL A 5 1.70 -4.66 14.08
CA VAL A 5 1.84 -3.23 14.35
C VAL A 5 0.51 -2.54 14.09
N ARG A 6 0.29 -1.39 14.73
CA ARG A 6 -0.80 -0.48 14.37
C ARG A 6 -0.34 0.35 13.19
N ILE A 7 -1.18 0.44 12.17
CA ILE A 7 -0.93 1.18 10.94
C ILE A 7 -2.15 2.04 10.66
N ASP A 8 -1.91 3.29 10.24
CA ASP A 8 -2.97 4.13 9.72
C ASP A 8 -3.45 3.57 8.37
N VAL A 9 -4.72 3.23 8.31
CA VAL A 9 -5.35 2.60 7.14
C VAL A 9 -5.86 3.63 6.13
N ARG A 10 -5.84 4.92 6.49
CA ARG A 10 -6.24 6.05 5.64
C ARG A 10 -5.14 6.47 4.67
N VAL A 11 -3.92 5.99 4.90
CA VAL A 11 -2.77 6.20 4.02
C VAL A 11 -2.46 4.94 3.21
N PRO A 12 -1.84 5.08 2.03
CA PRO A 12 -1.48 3.92 1.22
C PRO A 12 -0.52 2.97 1.95
N LEU A 13 -0.79 1.68 1.87
CA LEU A 13 0.10 0.66 2.42
C LEU A 13 1.44 0.63 1.67
N LYS A 14 2.56 0.65 2.41
CA LYS A 14 3.90 0.59 1.82
C LYS A 14 4.21 -0.81 1.31
N LYS A 15 4.58 -0.94 0.03
CA LYS A 15 4.95 -2.23 -0.59
C LYS A 15 6.38 -2.64 -0.23
N ASP A 16 7.27 -1.68 -0.16
CA ASP A 16 8.65 -1.88 0.21
C ASP A 16 9.21 -0.63 0.92
N THR A 17 10.33 -0.82 1.59
CA THR A 17 11.08 0.30 2.16
C THR A 17 12.57 -0.01 2.11
N LYS A 18 13.37 1.04 1.87
CA LYS A 18 14.83 0.96 1.99
C LYS A 18 15.21 1.19 3.44
N VAL A 19 15.96 0.26 4.00
CA VAL A 19 16.57 0.36 5.33
C VAL A 19 18.07 0.28 5.18
N GLN A 20 18.78 1.00 6.03
CA GLN A 20 20.23 0.91 6.12
C GLN A 20 20.59 -0.13 7.17
N ASP A 21 21.45 -1.08 6.82
CA ASP A 21 22.05 -1.99 7.79
C ASP A 21 23.06 -1.23 8.67
N ARG A 22 23.44 -1.84 9.79
CA ARG A 22 24.47 -1.35 10.70
C ARG A 22 25.82 -1.08 10.03
N HIS A 23 26.11 -1.75 8.91
CA HIS A 23 27.32 -1.54 8.12
C HIS A 23 27.21 -0.41 7.09
N GLY A 24 26.07 0.29 7.01
CA GLY A 24 25.85 1.40 6.08
C GLY A 24 25.26 0.98 4.72
N GLU A 25 25.12 -0.31 4.47
CA GLU A 25 24.57 -0.86 3.22
C GLU A 25 23.05 -0.70 3.15
N TRP A 26 22.54 -0.32 1.97
CA TRP A 26 21.12 -0.19 1.72
C TRP A 26 20.49 -1.52 1.33
N CYS A 27 19.44 -1.91 2.06
CA CYS A 27 18.65 -3.10 1.78
C CYS A 27 17.19 -2.72 1.54
N THR A 28 16.57 -3.28 0.50
CA THR A 28 15.14 -3.10 0.24
C THR A 28 14.35 -4.23 0.89
N VAL A 29 13.50 -3.89 1.85
CA VAL A 29 12.60 -4.84 2.51
C VAL A 29 11.23 -4.76 1.84
N ARG A 30 10.74 -5.90 1.33
CA ARG A 30 9.40 -6.01 0.76
C ARG A 30 8.41 -6.46 1.84
N PHE A 31 7.30 -5.77 1.95
CA PHE A 31 6.24 -6.09 2.90
C PHE A 31 5.21 -7.01 2.24
N LYS A 32 4.94 -8.14 2.89
CA LYS A 32 3.78 -8.98 2.61
C LYS A 32 2.80 -8.80 3.75
N TYR A 33 1.63 -8.25 3.44
CA TYR A 33 0.54 -8.15 4.40
C TYR A 33 -0.34 -9.39 4.32
N GLU A 34 -0.82 -9.85 5.47
CA GLU A 34 -1.72 -10.99 5.57
C GLU A 34 -3.02 -10.55 6.25
N ARG A 35 -4.14 -11.17 5.85
CA ARG A 35 -5.48 -10.86 6.39
C ARG A 35 -5.87 -9.38 6.20
N LEU A 36 -5.54 -8.78 5.06
CA LEU A 36 -6.13 -7.50 4.68
C LEU A 36 -7.64 -7.67 4.47
N GLY A 37 -8.40 -6.69 4.93
CA GLY A 37 -9.81 -6.56 4.56
C GLY A 37 -9.95 -6.03 3.13
N LEU A 38 -10.98 -5.19 2.93
CA LEU A 38 -11.20 -4.54 1.65
C LEU A 38 -10.08 -3.53 1.36
N PHE A 39 -9.26 -3.83 0.34
CA PHE A 39 -8.10 -3.03 -0.06
C PHE A 39 -8.26 -2.60 -1.52
N CYS A 40 -7.94 -1.34 -1.80
CA CYS A 40 -7.99 -0.78 -3.15
C CYS A 40 -6.62 -0.82 -3.80
N PHE A 41 -6.47 -1.56 -4.91
CA PHE A 41 -5.22 -1.63 -5.66
C PHE A 41 -4.90 -0.36 -6.45
N VAL A 42 -5.90 0.51 -6.69
CA VAL A 42 -5.71 1.80 -7.37
C VAL A 42 -5.01 2.82 -6.47
N CYS A 43 -5.54 3.06 -5.26
CA CYS A 43 -5.02 4.10 -4.36
C CYS A 43 -4.17 3.55 -3.20
N GLY A 44 -4.17 2.24 -2.96
CA GLY A 44 -3.41 1.60 -1.89
C GLY A 44 -4.00 1.75 -0.48
N ILE A 45 -5.22 2.30 -0.35
CA ILE A 45 -5.90 2.55 0.92
C ILE A 45 -6.87 1.40 1.24
N MET A 46 -7.10 1.13 2.52
CA MET A 46 -8.12 0.16 2.97
C MET A 46 -9.48 0.83 3.21
N GLY A 47 -10.56 0.07 3.00
CA GLY A 47 -11.93 0.47 3.31
C GLY A 47 -12.86 0.61 2.10
N HIS A 48 -12.34 0.51 0.88
CA HIS A 48 -13.15 0.52 -0.35
C HIS A 48 -12.56 -0.43 -1.41
N ALA A 49 -13.42 -0.86 -2.34
CA ALA A 49 -13.01 -1.60 -3.52
C ALA A 49 -12.57 -0.62 -4.62
N GLU A 50 -11.79 -1.09 -5.59
CA GLU A 50 -11.36 -0.28 -6.74
C GLU A 50 -12.52 0.38 -7.50
N SER A 51 -13.69 -0.27 -7.52
CA SER A 51 -14.92 0.25 -8.14
C SER A 51 -15.54 1.43 -7.41
N ARG A 52 -15.10 1.77 -6.20
CA ARG A 52 -15.57 2.90 -5.40
C ARG A 52 -14.41 3.84 -5.01
N CYS A 53 -13.32 3.78 -5.77
CA CYS A 53 -12.13 4.58 -5.51
C CYS A 53 -12.28 5.96 -6.15
N GLU A 54 -12.32 7.01 -5.33
CA GLU A 54 -12.42 8.40 -5.80
C GLU A 54 -11.28 8.78 -6.75
N ILE A 55 -10.07 8.24 -6.55
CA ILE A 55 -8.93 8.47 -7.44
C ILE A 55 -9.19 7.87 -8.83
N ARG A 56 -9.83 6.69 -8.90
CA ARG A 56 -10.18 6.05 -10.18
C ARG A 56 -11.22 6.88 -10.94
N PHE A 57 -12.19 7.46 -10.25
CA PHE A 57 -13.20 8.30 -10.87
C PHE A 57 -12.68 9.69 -11.24
N ALA A 58 -11.70 10.23 -10.51
CA ALA A 58 -11.02 11.47 -10.85
C ALA A 58 -10.09 11.35 -12.07
N MET A 59 -9.78 10.13 -12.51
CA MET A 59 -9.16 9.85 -13.82
C MET A 59 -10.24 9.81 -14.92
N GLU A 60 -11.07 10.85 -15.02
CA GLU A 60 -11.89 11.08 -16.22
C GLU A 60 -10.95 11.45 -17.37
N ASN A 61 -10.59 10.46 -18.19
CA ASN A 61 -10.46 10.53 -19.65
C ASN A 61 -10.15 9.12 -20.14
N ASP A 62 -11.22 8.34 -20.26
CA ASP A 62 -11.26 7.08 -21.01
C ASP A 62 -11.39 7.46 -22.50
N ASP A 63 -10.25 7.74 -23.16
CA ASP A 63 -10.19 7.72 -24.62
C ASP A 63 -10.15 6.24 -25.03
N GLY A 64 -11.32 5.72 -25.40
CA GLY A 64 -11.60 4.29 -25.61
C GLY A 64 -10.87 3.59 -26.75
#